data_AF-A0A935JH69-F1
#
_entry.id   AF-A0A935JH69-F1
#
_cell.length_a   1.000
_cell.length_b   1.000
_cell.length_c   1.000
_cell.angle_alpha   90.00
_cell.angle_beta   90.00
_cell.angle_gamma   90.00
#
_symmetry.space_group_name_H-M   'P 1'
#
loop_
_entity.id
_entity.type
_entity.pdbx_description
1 polymer ?
#
loop_
_entity_poly.entity_id
_entity_poly.type
_entity_poly.pdbx_seq_one_letter_code
_entity_poly.pdbx_strand_id
1 'polypeptide(L)'
;MNNESISILKNAIQQKRIKNQQLVALQEKEVEFLEKEVEFSKLLEKAKLNNDDCMRSYLSGNISDQEMQEAKAHLKELANSFEEVRENIKFITQTRIGLNREIGTLDGEVTVYRSLLCGELAKEVYEEMAANRKLNEKLLVGYSAFHQSGDCDRSWVRFLTMAFNSPSENDLQAAKDKLKKDHELLRD
;
A
#
# COMPACT_ATOMS: atom_id res chain seq x y z
N MET A 1 21.07 -10.57 -19.55
CA MET A 1 20.04 -9.78 -18.83
C MET A 1 19.49 -8.64 -19.65
N ASN A 2 18.18 -8.67 -19.91
CA ASN A 2 17.47 -7.55 -20.51
C ASN A 2 17.24 -6.48 -19.42
N ASN A 3 17.92 -5.33 -19.51
CA ASN A 3 17.82 -4.22 -18.53
C ASN A 3 16.40 -3.65 -18.41
N GLU A 4 15.54 -3.99 -19.36
CA GLU A 4 14.16 -3.54 -19.48
C GLU A 4 13.25 -4.10 -18.37
N SER A 5 13.28 -5.42 -18.10
CA SER A 5 12.45 -6.07 -17.07
C SER A 5 12.73 -5.52 -15.66
N ILE A 6 14.01 -5.27 -15.36
CA ILE A 6 14.45 -4.67 -14.09
C ILE A 6 14.01 -3.20 -13.99
N SER A 7 14.09 -2.44 -15.08
CA SER A 7 13.67 -1.04 -15.14
C SER A 7 12.15 -0.89 -14.92
N ILE A 8 11.36 -1.73 -15.58
CA ILE A 8 9.90 -1.75 -15.44
C ILE A 8 9.50 -2.09 -13.99
N LEU A 9 10.13 -3.12 -13.39
CA LEU A 9 9.87 -3.50 -12.01
C LEU A 9 10.22 -2.37 -11.02
N LYS A 10 11.36 -1.71 -11.21
CA LYS A 10 11.76 -0.56 -10.37
C LYS A 10 10.75 0.58 -10.48
N ASN A 11 10.31 0.88 -11.70
CA ASN A 11 9.31 1.93 -11.94
C ASN A 11 7.96 1.59 -11.28
N ALA A 12 7.47 0.36 -11.42
CA ALA A 12 6.21 -0.07 -10.80
C ALA A 12 6.27 0.01 -9.26
N ILE A 13 7.38 -0.42 -8.66
CA ILE A 13 7.61 -0.29 -7.20
C ILE A 13 7.63 1.18 -6.77
N GLN A 14 8.30 2.04 -7.53
CA GLN A 14 8.39 3.47 -7.21
C GLN A 14 7.02 4.16 -7.33
N GLN A 15 6.26 3.86 -8.39
CA GLN A 15 4.90 4.35 -8.55
C GLN A 15 4.00 3.88 -7.41
N LYS A 16 4.12 2.61 -6.98
CA LYS A 16 3.37 2.10 -5.83
C LYS A 16 3.69 2.86 -4.55
N ARG A 17 4.97 3.15 -4.30
CA ARG A 17 5.39 3.95 -3.12
C ARG A 17 4.76 5.34 -3.12
N ILE A 18 4.80 6.03 -4.25
CA ILE A 18 4.20 7.36 -4.40
C ILE A 18 2.69 7.29 -4.16
N LYS A 19 1.99 6.32 -4.75
CA LYS A 19 0.53 6.17 -4.57
C LYS A 19 0.14 5.81 -3.14
N ASN A 20 0.94 5.00 -2.44
CA ASN A 20 0.72 4.73 -1.02
C ASN A 20 0.89 6.00 -0.16
N GLN A 21 1.86 6.85 -0.46
CA GLN A 21 2.01 8.15 0.23
C GLN A 21 0.82 9.07 -0.03
N GLN A 22 0.34 9.11 -1.28
CA GLN A 22 -0.88 9.85 -1.64
C GLN A 22 -2.11 9.32 -0.89
N LEU A 23 -2.20 7.99 -0.69
CA LEU A 23 -3.31 7.36 0.03
C LEU A 23 -3.32 7.77 1.49
N VAL A 24 -2.16 7.78 2.15
CA VAL A 24 -2.03 8.23 3.55
C VAL A 24 -2.45 9.69 3.69
N ALA A 25 -1.91 10.59 2.84
CA ALA A 25 -2.28 12.00 2.86
C ALA A 25 -3.78 12.23 2.60
N LEU A 26 -4.40 11.41 1.74
CA LEU A 26 -5.83 11.47 1.47
C LEU A 26 -6.68 11.00 2.66
N GLN A 27 -6.23 9.97 3.38
CA GLN A 27 -6.87 9.49 4.60
C GLN A 27 -6.81 10.51 5.73
N GLU A 28 -5.67 11.21 5.88
CA GLU A 28 -5.54 12.31 6.85
C GLU A 28 -6.56 13.42 6.54
N LYS A 29 -6.67 13.84 5.27
CA LYS A 29 -7.69 14.81 4.87
C LYS A 29 -9.12 14.33 5.07
N GLU A 30 -9.39 13.05 4.83
CA GLU A 30 -10.72 12.48 5.07
C GLU A 30 -11.14 12.65 6.53
N VAL A 31 -10.22 12.38 7.47
CA VAL A 31 -10.45 12.58 8.90
C VAL A 31 -10.72 14.06 9.20
N GLU A 32 -9.92 15.00 8.67
CA GLU A 32 -10.15 16.43 8.86
C GLU A 32 -11.55 16.88 8.39
N PHE A 33 -12.02 16.37 7.24
CA PHE A 33 -13.36 16.71 6.74
C PHE A 33 -14.48 16.07 7.56
N LEU A 34 -14.29 14.86 8.06
CA LEU A 34 -15.24 14.20 8.97
C LEU A 34 -15.36 14.96 10.30
N GLU A 35 -14.24 15.43 10.84
CA GLU A 35 -14.23 16.29 12.03
C GLU A 35 -14.99 17.60 11.78
N LYS A 36 -14.75 18.24 10.63
CA LYS A 36 -15.52 19.42 10.21
C LYS A 36 -17.01 19.13 10.05
N GLU A 37 -17.39 17.98 9.48
CA GLU A 37 -18.81 17.61 9.34
C GLU A 37 -19.48 17.53 10.72
N VAL A 38 -18.81 16.91 11.71
CA VAL A 38 -19.31 16.84 13.09
C VAL A 38 -19.44 18.24 13.72
N GLU A 39 -18.45 19.11 13.52
CA GLU A 39 -18.49 20.49 14.02
C GLU A 39 -19.65 21.28 13.41
N PHE A 40 -19.76 21.30 12.08
CA PHE A 40 -20.83 21.98 11.38
C PHE A 40 -22.21 21.42 11.73
N SER A 41 -22.35 20.11 11.94
CA SER A 41 -23.61 19.51 12.38
C SER A 41 -24.06 20.09 13.73
N LYS A 42 -23.14 20.25 14.69
CA LYS A 42 -23.44 20.85 16.00
C LYS A 42 -23.78 22.34 15.88
N LEU A 43 -23.02 23.08 15.08
CA LEU A 43 -23.29 24.50 14.83
C LEU A 43 -24.66 24.68 14.20
N LEU A 44 -25.04 23.81 13.25
CA LEU A 44 -26.28 23.90 12.51
C LEU A 44 -27.50 23.55 13.37
N GLU A 45 -27.36 22.59 14.29
CA GLU A 45 -28.37 22.31 15.30
C GLU A 45 -28.58 23.52 16.23
N LYS A 46 -27.49 24.12 16.72
CA LYS A 46 -27.56 25.32 17.56
C LYS A 46 -28.16 26.52 16.80
N ALA A 47 -27.77 26.73 15.55
CA ALA A 47 -28.30 27.81 14.72
C ALA A 47 -29.79 27.64 14.43
N LYS A 48 -30.29 26.39 14.27
CA LYS A 48 -31.73 26.11 14.13
C LYS A 48 -32.49 26.50 15.40
N LEU A 49 -32.01 26.08 16.57
CA LEU A 49 -32.62 26.46 17.85
C LEU A 49 -32.68 27.98 18.02
N ASN A 50 -31.57 28.67 17.75
CA ASN A 50 -31.51 30.12 17.80
C ASN A 50 -32.48 30.79 16.82
N ASN A 51 -32.60 30.26 15.59
CA ASN A 51 -33.54 30.79 14.60
C ASN A 51 -35.00 30.57 15.02
N ASP A 52 -35.32 29.42 15.63
CA ASP A 52 -36.66 29.16 16.17
C ASP A 52 -37.01 30.11 17.33
N ASP A 53 -36.06 30.40 18.22
CA ASP A 53 -36.23 31.38 19.30
C ASP A 53 -36.36 32.81 18.76
N CYS A 54 -35.59 33.14 17.72
CA CYS A 54 -35.67 34.40 16.98
C CYS A 54 -37.06 34.55 16.34
N MET A 55 -37.56 33.52 15.65
CA MET A 55 -38.92 33.46 15.09
C MET A 55 -40.00 33.73 16.16
N ARG A 56 -39.90 33.07 17.33
CA ARG A 56 -40.87 33.27 18.43
C ARG A 56 -40.83 34.71 18.95
N SER A 57 -39.64 35.27 19.09
CA SER A 57 -39.44 36.64 19.57
C SER A 57 -39.96 37.66 18.56
N TYR A 58 -39.76 37.39 17.27
CA TYR A 58 -40.26 38.19 16.16
C TYR A 58 -41.80 38.21 16.12
N LEU A 59 -42.43 37.04 16.21
CA LEU A 59 -43.89 36.91 16.28
C LEU A 59 -44.51 37.60 17.50
N SER A 60 -43.74 37.74 18.57
CA SER A 60 -44.14 38.45 19.79
C SER A 60 -43.89 39.96 19.74
N GLY A 61 -43.29 40.47 18.65
CA GLY A 61 -42.95 41.89 18.48
C GLY A 61 -41.73 42.36 19.29
N ASN A 62 -40.91 41.42 19.80
CA ASN A 62 -39.77 41.74 20.66
C ASN A 62 -38.47 42.02 19.90
N ILE A 63 -38.41 41.69 18.61
CA ILE A 63 -37.26 41.94 17.72
C ILE A 63 -37.74 42.44 16.36
N SER A 64 -36.82 43.03 15.60
CA SER A 64 -37.07 43.61 14.28
C SER A 64 -37.08 42.59 13.14
N ASP A 65 -37.67 42.99 12.00
CA ASP A 65 -37.56 42.26 10.73
C ASP A 65 -36.10 41.99 10.34
N GLN A 66 -35.22 42.96 10.62
CA GLN A 66 -33.82 42.88 10.23
C GLN A 66 -33.07 41.80 11.03
N GLU A 67 -33.25 41.76 12.35
CA GLU A 67 -32.66 40.72 13.20
C GLU A 67 -33.15 39.31 12.79
N MET A 68 -34.42 39.19 12.42
CA MET A 68 -35.00 37.94 11.89
C MET A 68 -34.37 37.52 10.55
N GLN A 69 -34.13 38.47 9.65
CA GLN A 69 -33.47 38.19 8.36
C GLN A 69 -32.00 37.79 8.55
N GLU A 70 -31.29 38.43 9.46
CA GLU A 70 -29.90 38.09 9.79
C GLU A 70 -29.80 36.66 10.34
N ALA A 71 -30.69 36.26 11.25
CA ALA A 71 -30.73 34.89 11.78
C ALA A 71 -31.00 33.84 10.67
N LYS A 72 -31.92 34.13 9.73
CA LYS A 72 -32.19 33.26 8.57
C LYS A 72 -31.00 33.18 7.63
N ALA A 73 -30.36 34.31 7.34
CA ALA A 73 -29.20 34.37 6.47
C ALA A 73 -28.04 33.54 7.05
N HIS A 74 -27.75 33.70 8.34
CA HIS A 74 -26.73 32.94 9.03
C HIS A 74 -27.00 31.43 8.99
N LEU A 75 -28.24 30.99 9.25
CA LEU A 75 -28.60 29.57 9.14
C LEU A 75 -28.38 29.04 7.72
N LYS A 76 -28.71 29.83 6.70
CA LYS A 76 -28.54 29.45 5.29
C LYS A 76 -27.07 29.33 4.91
N GLU A 77 -26.24 30.28 5.33
CA GLU A 77 -24.78 30.23 5.09
C GLU A 77 -24.17 28.98 5.73
N LEU A 78 -24.56 28.69 6.97
CA LEU A 78 -24.07 27.50 7.68
C LEU A 78 -24.51 26.19 7.01
N ALA A 79 -25.74 26.14 6.50
CA ALA A 79 -26.24 25.00 5.73
C ALA A 79 -25.49 24.79 4.41
N ASN A 80 -25.16 25.88 3.70
CA ASN A 80 -24.36 25.80 2.49
C ASN A 80 -22.94 25.29 2.78
N SER A 81 -22.27 25.81 3.81
CA SER A 81 -20.94 25.35 4.22
C SER A 81 -20.94 23.88 4.65
N PHE A 82 -21.99 23.44 5.34
CA PHE A 82 -22.15 22.03 5.70
C PHE A 82 -22.28 21.14 4.46
N GLU A 83 -23.06 21.55 3.47
CA GLU A 83 -23.20 20.78 2.23
C GLU A 83 -21.87 20.71 1.46
N GLU A 84 -21.12 21.81 1.39
CA GLU A 84 -19.78 21.84 0.78
C GLU A 84 -18.82 20.85 1.45
N VAL A 85 -18.84 20.74 2.79
CA VAL A 85 -18.05 19.74 3.52
C VAL A 85 -18.44 18.32 3.10
N ARG A 86 -19.74 18.04 2.94
CA ARG A 86 -20.22 16.70 2.53
C ARG A 86 -19.85 16.36 1.09
N GLU A 87 -19.91 17.33 0.19
CA GLU A 87 -19.44 17.16 -1.18
C GLU A 87 -17.94 16.84 -1.22
N ASN A 88 -17.14 17.52 -0.40
CA ASN A 88 -15.71 17.24 -0.26
C ASN A 88 -15.43 15.83 0.27
N ILE A 89 -16.17 15.36 1.28
CA ILE A 89 -16.07 13.98 1.80
C ILE A 89 -16.37 12.97 0.69
N LYS A 90 -17.42 13.21 -0.09
CA LYS A 90 -17.81 12.34 -1.21
C LYS A 90 -16.70 12.27 -2.27
N PHE A 91 -16.13 13.43 -2.63
CA PHE A 91 -15.03 13.50 -3.58
C PHE A 91 -13.77 12.76 -3.10
N ILE A 92 -13.39 12.94 -1.83
CA ILE A 92 -12.25 12.24 -1.22
C ILE A 92 -12.48 10.74 -1.23
N THR A 93 -13.68 10.29 -0.86
CA THR A 93 -14.05 8.87 -0.85
C THR A 93 -13.90 8.25 -2.24
N GLN A 94 -14.39 8.94 -3.29
CA GLN A 94 -14.26 8.47 -4.67
C GLN A 94 -12.80 8.41 -5.12
N THR A 95 -12.01 9.43 -4.79
CA THR A 95 -10.57 9.50 -5.09
C THR A 95 -9.82 8.35 -4.41
N ARG A 96 -10.13 8.06 -3.15
CA ARG A 96 -9.54 6.96 -2.37
C ARG A 96 -9.82 5.60 -3.02
N ILE A 97 -11.05 5.38 -3.47
CA ILE A 97 -11.42 4.13 -4.17
C ILE A 97 -10.62 3.99 -5.47
N GLY A 98 -10.49 5.07 -6.25
CA GLY A 98 -9.67 5.08 -7.47
C GLY A 98 -8.20 4.74 -7.18
N LEU A 99 -7.61 5.41 -6.19
CA LEU A 99 -6.22 5.22 -5.82
C LEU A 99 -5.94 3.79 -5.32
N ASN A 100 -6.84 3.20 -4.53
CA ASN A 100 -6.72 1.81 -4.10
C ASN A 100 -6.74 0.81 -5.27
N ARG A 101 -7.56 1.07 -6.29
CA ARG A 101 -7.58 0.23 -7.51
C ARG A 101 -6.25 0.32 -8.24
N GLU A 102 -5.69 1.52 -8.40
CA GLU A 102 -4.40 1.72 -9.06
C GLU A 102 -3.25 1.03 -8.30
N ILE A 103 -3.24 1.11 -6.97
CA ILE A 103 -2.28 0.38 -6.12
C ILE A 103 -2.43 -1.14 -6.35
N GLY A 104 -3.65 -1.65 -6.39
CA GLY A 104 -3.93 -3.06 -6.66
C GLY A 104 -3.42 -3.53 -8.04
N THR A 105 -3.59 -2.69 -9.07
CA THR A 105 -3.02 -2.96 -10.41
C THR A 105 -1.50 -3.04 -10.37
N LEU A 106 -0.84 -2.09 -9.71
CA LEU A 106 0.61 -2.09 -9.54
C LEU A 106 1.11 -3.33 -8.78
N ASP A 107 0.35 -3.83 -7.81
CA ASP A 107 0.68 -5.09 -7.11
C ASP A 107 0.64 -6.30 -8.04
N GLY A 108 -0.36 -6.35 -8.92
CA GLY A 108 -0.43 -7.36 -9.99
C GLY A 108 0.78 -7.27 -10.91
N GLU A 109 1.11 -6.08 -11.40
CA GLU A 109 2.24 -5.84 -12.30
C GLU A 109 3.57 -6.24 -11.64
N VAL A 110 3.84 -5.77 -10.42
CA VAL A 110 5.06 -6.12 -9.67
C VAL A 110 5.20 -7.64 -9.52
N THR A 111 4.09 -8.34 -9.22
CA THR A 111 4.08 -9.80 -9.09
C THR A 111 4.42 -10.50 -10.41
N VAL A 112 3.83 -10.04 -11.52
CA VAL A 112 4.10 -10.57 -12.86
C VAL A 112 5.55 -10.33 -13.25
N TYR A 113 6.05 -9.10 -13.13
CA TYR A 113 7.42 -8.77 -13.53
C TYR A 113 8.48 -9.46 -12.67
N ARG A 114 8.24 -9.64 -11.37
CA ARG A 114 9.10 -10.48 -10.52
C ARG A 114 9.16 -11.92 -11.03
N SER A 115 8.00 -12.49 -11.38
CA SER A 115 7.93 -13.86 -11.89
C SER A 115 8.67 -14.02 -13.21
N LEU A 116 8.54 -13.06 -14.13
CA LEU A 116 9.26 -13.03 -15.40
C LEU A 116 10.77 -12.92 -15.18
N LEU A 117 11.22 -11.98 -14.35
CA LEU A 117 12.64 -11.81 -14.02
C LEU A 117 13.23 -13.07 -13.39
N CYS A 118 12.52 -13.72 -12.46
CA CYS A 118 12.94 -14.99 -11.90
C CYS A 118 13.07 -16.09 -12.98
N GLY A 119 12.16 -16.14 -13.95
CA GLY A 119 12.24 -17.08 -15.07
C GLY A 119 13.44 -16.80 -15.99
N GLU A 120 13.68 -15.54 -16.34
CA GLU A 120 14.85 -15.11 -17.13
C GLU A 120 16.16 -15.48 -16.42
N LEU A 121 16.27 -15.15 -15.14
CA LEU A 121 17.43 -15.50 -14.32
C LEU A 121 17.60 -17.02 -14.19
N ALA A 122 16.52 -17.78 -14.01
CA ALA A 122 16.60 -19.25 -13.90
C ALA A 122 17.17 -19.87 -15.17
N LYS A 123 16.76 -19.36 -16.34
CA LYS A 123 17.28 -19.80 -17.64
C LYS A 123 18.77 -19.49 -17.78
N GLU A 124 19.18 -18.24 -17.50
CA GLU A 124 20.60 -17.84 -17.58
C GLU A 124 21.47 -18.69 -16.63
N VAL A 125 21.01 -18.90 -15.40
CA VAL A 125 21.73 -19.71 -14.40
C VAL A 125 21.80 -21.17 -14.79
N TYR A 126 20.75 -21.76 -15.37
CA TYR A 126 20.79 -23.13 -15.90
C TYR A 126 21.79 -23.28 -17.06
N GLU A 127 21.81 -22.32 -17.98
CA GLU A 127 22.77 -22.31 -19.10
C GLU A 127 24.23 -22.22 -18.59
N GLU A 128 24.50 -21.38 -17.58
CA GLU A 128 25.84 -21.28 -16.97
C GLU A 128 26.24 -22.53 -16.17
N MET A 129 25.30 -23.12 -15.41
CA MET A 129 25.54 -24.33 -14.63
C MET A 129 25.78 -25.57 -15.50
N ALA A 130 25.12 -25.66 -16.66
CA ALA A 130 25.43 -26.68 -17.66
C ALA A 130 26.87 -26.56 -18.19
N ALA A 131 27.43 -25.35 -18.19
CA ALA A 131 28.78 -25.07 -18.68
C ALA A 131 29.89 -25.16 -17.61
N ASN A 132 29.58 -25.09 -16.30
CA ASN A 132 30.60 -24.93 -15.25
C ASN A 132 30.42 -25.81 -13.99
N ARG A 133 31.15 -26.92 -13.92
CA ARG A 133 31.08 -27.92 -12.83
C ARG A 133 31.51 -27.40 -11.44
N LYS A 134 32.50 -26.49 -11.36
CA LYS A 134 32.95 -25.91 -10.08
C LYS A 134 31.96 -24.90 -9.50
N LEU A 135 31.20 -24.24 -10.37
CA LEU A 135 30.15 -23.31 -9.98
C LEU A 135 28.98 -24.07 -9.33
N ASN A 136 28.61 -25.23 -9.90
CA ASN A 136 27.58 -26.12 -9.35
C ASN A 136 27.88 -26.54 -7.89
N GLU A 137 29.11 -26.95 -7.58
CA GLU A 137 29.49 -27.35 -6.22
C GLU A 137 29.36 -26.22 -5.19
N LYS A 138 29.65 -24.97 -5.56
CA LYS A 138 29.48 -23.81 -4.66
C LYS A 138 28.02 -23.43 -4.47
N LEU A 139 27.23 -23.51 -5.54
CA LEU A 139 25.80 -23.21 -5.53
C LEU A 139 25.01 -24.22 -4.67
N LEU A 140 25.42 -25.50 -4.66
CA LEU A 140 24.87 -26.54 -3.79
C LEU A 140 25.06 -26.24 -2.29
N VAL A 141 26.24 -25.71 -1.91
CA VAL A 141 26.52 -25.28 -0.52
C VAL A 141 25.66 -24.08 -0.15
N GLY A 142 25.52 -23.10 -1.06
CA GLY A 142 24.64 -21.94 -0.88
C GLY A 142 23.16 -22.32 -0.74
N TYR A 143 22.67 -23.23 -1.59
CA TYR A 143 21.31 -23.77 -1.53
C TYR A 143 21.02 -24.47 -0.20
N SER A 144 22.00 -25.25 0.29
CA SER A 144 21.88 -25.98 1.57
C SER A 144 21.82 -25.05 2.78
N ALA A 145 22.64 -24.00 2.79
CA ALA A 145 22.59 -22.97 3.83
C ALA A 145 21.27 -22.18 3.79
N PHE A 146 20.78 -21.89 2.58
CA PHE A 146 19.54 -21.14 2.37
C PHE A 146 18.28 -21.89 2.83
N HIS A 147 18.18 -23.20 2.58
CA HIS A 147 17.10 -24.05 3.10
C HIS A 147 17.08 -24.15 4.63
N GLN A 148 18.25 -23.98 5.26
CA GLN A 148 18.37 -24.02 6.72
C GLN A 148 18.02 -22.69 7.39
N SER A 149 18.13 -21.55 6.68
CA SER A 149 17.88 -20.21 7.24
C SER A 149 16.42 -19.74 7.14
N GLY A 150 15.55 -20.42 6.39
CA GLY A 150 14.09 -20.28 6.47
C GLY A 150 13.42 -19.04 5.85
N ASP A 151 14.13 -17.98 5.49
CA ASP A 151 13.49 -16.74 5.00
C ASP A 151 13.50 -16.62 3.46
N CYS A 152 12.36 -16.94 2.83
CA CYS A 152 12.12 -16.66 1.41
C CYS A 152 10.64 -16.57 1.02
N ASP A 153 10.34 -15.70 0.04
CA ASP A 153 9.00 -15.64 -0.58
C ASP A 153 8.81 -16.71 -1.68
N ARG A 154 7.57 -16.93 -2.13
CA ARG A 154 7.24 -17.96 -3.13
C ARG A 154 7.97 -17.81 -4.47
N SER A 155 8.34 -16.59 -4.87
CA SER A 155 9.00 -16.35 -6.17
C SER A 155 10.45 -16.76 -6.11
N TRP A 156 11.12 -16.43 -5.00
CA TRP A 156 12.48 -16.87 -4.70
C TRP A 156 12.58 -18.37 -4.51
N VAL A 157 11.65 -18.99 -3.78
CA VAL A 157 11.58 -20.46 -3.64
C VAL A 157 11.47 -21.15 -5.01
N ARG A 158 10.66 -20.59 -5.91
CA ARG A 158 10.48 -21.13 -7.26
C ARG A 158 11.72 -20.93 -8.14
N PHE A 159 12.34 -19.75 -8.10
CA PHE A 159 13.61 -19.51 -8.77
C PHE A 159 14.67 -20.50 -8.30
N LEU A 160 14.80 -20.69 -6.99
CA LEU A 160 15.80 -21.59 -6.43
C LEU A 160 15.56 -23.05 -6.81
N THR A 161 14.31 -23.51 -6.82
CA THR A 161 13.97 -24.88 -7.24
C THR A 161 14.09 -25.13 -8.74
N MET A 162 13.92 -24.08 -9.58
CA MET A 162 14.03 -24.20 -11.04
C MET A 162 15.47 -24.02 -11.54
N ALA A 163 16.22 -23.09 -10.95
CA ALA A 163 17.61 -22.84 -11.30
C ALA A 163 18.49 -23.95 -10.74
N PHE A 164 18.37 -24.26 -9.44
CA PHE A 164 19.15 -25.30 -8.80
C PHE A 164 18.33 -26.58 -8.78
N ASN A 165 18.73 -27.60 -9.55
CA ASN A 165 18.15 -28.94 -9.42
C ASN A 165 18.15 -29.31 -7.93
N SER A 166 17.02 -29.80 -7.41
CA SER A 166 16.98 -30.38 -6.07
C SER A 166 18.14 -31.35 -5.94
N PRO A 167 19.14 -31.03 -5.10
CA PRO A 167 20.34 -31.86 -5.02
C PRO A 167 19.93 -33.26 -4.57
N SER A 168 20.65 -34.29 -5.01
CA SER A 168 20.42 -35.60 -4.40
C SER A 168 20.70 -35.50 -2.89
N GLU A 169 20.07 -36.37 -2.09
CA GLU A 169 20.26 -36.36 -0.64
C GLU A 169 21.75 -36.54 -0.25
N ASN A 170 22.49 -37.28 -1.09
CA ASN A 170 23.94 -37.45 -0.98
C ASN A 170 24.72 -36.14 -1.24
N ASP A 171 24.32 -35.36 -2.25
CA ASP A 171 24.96 -34.07 -2.57
C ASP A 171 24.69 -33.03 -1.47
N LEU A 172 23.48 -33.04 -0.90
CA LEU A 172 23.07 -32.23 0.24
C LEU A 172 23.88 -32.56 1.50
N GLN A 173 24.09 -33.85 1.77
CA GLN A 173 24.88 -34.28 2.94
C GLN A 173 26.34 -33.84 2.82
N ALA A 174 26.97 -34.05 1.65
CA ALA A 174 28.33 -33.60 1.38
C ALA A 174 28.48 -32.08 1.47
N ALA A 175 27.49 -31.32 0.98
CA ALA A 175 27.46 -29.87 1.08
C ALA A 175 27.29 -29.36 2.52
N LYS A 176 26.42 -30.01 3.31
CA LYS A 176 26.24 -29.71 4.75
C LYS A 176 27.50 -30.00 5.56
N ASP A 177 28.17 -31.12 5.28
CA ASP A 177 29.41 -31.49 5.98
C ASP A 177 30.55 -30.52 5.66
N LYS A 178 30.61 -30.03 4.41
CA LYS A 178 31.54 -28.98 4.01
C LYS A 178 31.23 -27.64 4.67
N LEU A 179 29.96 -27.21 4.69
CA LEU A 179 29.52 -25.99 5.37
C LEU A 179 29.89 -26.01 6.87
N LYS A 180 29.64 -27.14 7.55
CA LYS A 180 30.01 -27.35 8.97
C LYS A 180 31.51 -27.33 9.23
N LYS A 181 32.30 -27.78 8.24
CA LYS A 181 33.77 -27.80 8.33
C LYS A 181 34.38 -26.42 8.09
N ASP A 182 33.81 -25.64 7.17
CA ASP A 182 34.31 -24.32 6.78
C ASP A 182 33.85 -23.21 7.75
N HIS A 183 32.80 -23.46 8.54
CA HIS A 183 32.25 -22.54 9.54
C HIS A 183 32.12 -23.22 10.91
N GLU A 184 33.24 -23.31 11.65
CA GLU A 184 33.34 -23.94 12.98
C GLU A 184 32.41 -23.34 14.08
N LEU A 185 31.76 -22.19 13.82
CA LEU A 185 30.85 -21.50 14.76
C LEU A 185 29.39 -21.97 14.73
N LEU A 186 29.04 -22.97 13.89
CA LEU A 186 27.69 -23.54 13.80
C LEU A 186 27.61 -24.98 14.36
N ARG A 187 28.58 -25.38 15.20
CA ARG A 187 28.48 -26.61 16.01
C ARG A 187 27.81 -26.27 17.34
N ASP A 188 26.53 -26.62 17.40
CA ASP A 188 25.61 -26.61 18.55
C ASP A 188 25.26 -25.24 19.18
#